data_AF-A0A845WGS1-F1
#
_entry.id   AF-A0A845WGS1-F1
#
_cell.length_a   1.000
_cell.length_b   1.000
_cell.length_c   1.000
_cell.angle_alpha   90.00
_cell.angle_beta   90.00
_cell.angle_gamma   90.00
#
_symmetry.space_group_name_H-M   'P 1'
#
loop_
_entity.id
_entity.type
_entity.pdbx_description
1 polymer ?
#
loop_
_entity_poly.entity_id
_entity_poly.type
_entity_poly.pdbx_seq_one_letter_code
_entity_poly.pdbx_strand_id
1 'polypeptide(L)'
;MSPQGTPHATAIRLTGRLLDNRLLEQGLVQTQLPVQLSNYSEPEPDLAVVMPDELRYLDHHPTPSEIYLIIEVADTTLLHAPCSLFP
;
A
#
# COMPACT_ATOMS: atom_id res chain seq x y z
N MET A 1 -4.37 10.62 -12.15
CA MET A 1 -4.86 10.94 -10.80
C MET A 1 -4.96 12.45 -10.63
N SER A 2 -5.93 12.91 -9.83
CA SER A 2 -5.98 14.30 -9.34
C SER A 2 -4.88 14.52 -8.30
N PRO A 3 -4.40 15.76 -8.08
CA PRO A 3 -3.42 16.03 -7.04
C PRO A 3 -3.95 15.61 -5.65
N GLN A 4 -3.12 14.92 -4.87
CA GLN A 4 -3.44 14.64 -3.47
C GLN A 4 -3.50 15.93 -2.66
N GLY A 5 -4.47 16.03 -1.75
CA GLY A 5 -4.54 17.11 -0.78
C GLY A 5 -3.30 17.12 0.12
N THR A 6 -2.88 18.31 0.55
CA THR A 6 -1.72 18.47 1.46
C THR A 6 -1.82 17.61 2.73
N PRO A 7 -2.97 17.48 3.40
CA PRO A 7 -3.10 16.62 4.57
C PRO A 7 -2.87 15.13 4.26
N HIS A 8 -3.50 14.62 3.20
CA HIS A 8 -3.35 13.24 2.75
C HIS A 8 -1.90 12.90 2.38
N ALA A 9 -1.27 13.72 1.54
CA ALA A 9 0.14 13.53 1.17
C ALA A 9 1.08 13.60 2.39
N THR A 10 0.76 14.45 3.38
CA THR A 10 1.52 14.53 4.63
C THR A 10 1.36 13.26 5.47
N ALA A 11 0.15 12.73 5.58
CA ALA A 11 -0.14 11.50 6.31
C ALA A 11 0.59 10.29 5.70
N ILE A 12 0.57 10.14 4.38
CA ILE A 12 1.34 9.11 3.65
C ILE A 12 2.82 9.22 4.01
N ARG A 13 3.42 10.41 3.85
CA ARG A 13 4.85 10.60 4.09
C ARG A 13 5.26 10.32 5.53
N LEU A 14 4.46 10.76 6.51
CA LEU A 14 4.75 10.52 7.92
C LEU A 14 4.61 9.04 8.29
N THR A 15 3.60 8.37 7.75
CA THR A 15 3.34 6.95 8.00
C THR A 15 4.41 6.08 7.36
N GLY A 16 4.74 6.31 6.08
CA GLY A 16 5.82 5.59 5.39
C GLY A 16 7.15 5.71 6.13
N ARG A 17 7.55 6.94 6.49
CA ARG A 17 8.78 7.17 7.28
C ARG A 17 8.75 6.47 8.64
N LEU A 18 7.60 6.43 9.32
CA LEU A 18 7.48 5.71 10.60
C LEU A 18 7.70 4.21 10.40
N LEU A 19 7.09 3.62 9.37
CA LEU A 19 7.19 2.20 9.06
C LEU A 19 8.62 1.83 8.67
N ASP A 20 9.27 2.58 7.78
CA ASP A 20 10.66 2.35 7.37
C ASP A 20 11.59 2.27 8.57
N ASN A 21 11.48 3.24 9.50
CA ASN A 21 12.33 3.28 10.69
C ASN A 21 12.06 2.15 11.69
N ARG A 22 10.87 1.55 11.67
CA ARG A 22 10.47 0.51 12.61
C ARG A 22 10.70 -0.89 12.06
N LEU A 23 10.50 -1.08 10.76
CA LEU A 23 10.59 -2.38 10.10
C LEU A 23 12.01 -2.68 9.63
N LEU A 24 12.75 -1.66 9.16
CA LEU A 24 14.12 -1.83 8.66
C LEU A 24 14.18 -2.99 7.63
N GLU A 25 14.96 -4.04 7.90
CA GLU A 25 15.11 -5.20 7.02
C GLU A 25 13.96 -6.23 7.13
N GLN A 26 12.98 -6.00 8.02
CA GLN A 26 11.88 -6.95 8.26
C GLN A 26 10.69 -6.74 7.31
N GLY A 27 10.66 -5.65 6.54
CA GLY A 27 9.62 -5.38 5.57
C GLY A 27 9.98 -4.21 4.67
N LEU A 28 9.58 -4.30 3.42
CA LEU A 28 9.76 -3.23 2.43
C LEU A 28 8.50 -2.36 2.41
N VAL A 29 8.65 -1.06 2.63
CA VAL A 29 7.54 -0.11 2.52
C VAL A 29 7.46 0.41 1.09
N GLN A 30 6.34 0.16 0.43
CA GLN A 30 6.01 0.71 -0.88
C GLN A 30 5.00 1.83 -0.72
N THR A 31 5.17 2.91 -1.50
CA THR A 31 4.28 4.08 -1.49
C THR A 31 3.72 4.26 -2.88
N GLN A 32 2.40 4.18 -3.04
CA GLN A 32 1.72 4.36 -4.33
C GLN A 32 2.29 3.50 -5.46
N LEU A 33 2.55 2.23 -5.16
CA LEU A 33 2.99 1.24 -6.13
C LEU A 33 1.93 0.14 -6.23
N PRO A 34 1.77 -0.47 -7.41
CA PRO A 34 0.79 -1.53 -7.61
C PRO A 34 1.11 -2.78 -6.78
N VAL A 35 0.04 -3.43 -6.32
CA VAL A 35 0.06 -4.77 -5.72
C VAL A 35 -0.91 -5.66 -6.47
N GLN A 36 -0.61 -6.94 -6.64
CA GLN A 36 -1.51 -7.88 -7.30
C GLN A 36 -2.35 -8.60 -6.26
N LEU A 37 -3.66 -8.32 -6.21
CA LEU A 37 -4.58 -9.00 -5.29
C LEU A 37 -5.24 -10.23 -5.91
N SER A 38 -5.36 -10.25 -7.24
CA SER A 38 -5.82 -11.40 -8.02
C SER A 38 -5.39 -11.27 -9.48
N ASN A 39 -5.74 -12.25 -10.32
CA ASN A 39 -5.48 -12.21 -11.77
C ASN A 39 -6.15 -11.02 -12.49
N TYR A 40 -7.07 -10.32 -11.83
CA TYR A 40 -7.86 -9.23 -12.42
C TYR A 40 -7.84 -7.95 -11.57
N SER A 41 -7.02 -7.91 -10.52
CA SER A 41 -7.00 -6.81 -9.56
C SER A 41 -5.56 -6.43 -9.20
N GLU A 42 -5.15 -5.26 -9.68
CA GLU A 42 -3.85 -4.65 -9.40
C GLU A 42 -4.04 -3.20 -8.91
N PRO A 43 -4.57 -3.00 -7.68
CA PRO A 43 -4.71 -1.66 -7.14
C PRO A 43 -3.36 -1.04 -6.78
N GLU A 44 -3.33 0.29 -6.70
CA GLU A 44 -2.20 1.10 -6.24
C GLU A 44 -2.56 1.70 -4.87
N PRO A 45 -2.29 1.01 -3.75
CA PRO A 45 -2.57 1.55 -2.42
C PRO A 45 -1.66 2.73 -2.08
N ASP A 46 -2.12 3.59 -1.17
CA ASP A 46 -1.29 4.70 -0.68
C ASP A 46 0.03 4.20 -0.06
N LEU A 47 -0.04 3.16 0.77
CA LEU A 47 1.12 2.45 1.32
C LEU A 47 0.87 0.94 1.38
N ALA A 48 1.92 0.16 1.14
CA ALA A 48 1.95 -1.28 1.40
C ALA A 48 3.23 -1.65 2.15
N VAL A 49 3.15 -2.61 3.07
CA VAL A 49 4.31 -3.30 3.63
C VAL A 49 4.35 -4.69 3.05
N VAL A 50 5.45 -5.04 2.40
CA VAL A 50 5.62 -6.31 1.70
C VAL A 50 6.87 -7.03 2.19
N MET A 51 7.03 -8.29 1.79
CA MET A 51 8.23 -9.05 2.14
C MET A 51 9.50 -8.29 1.73
N PRO A 52 10.55 -8.29 2.57
CA PRO A 52 11.79 -7.57 2.30
C PRO A 52 12.53 -8.17 1.10
N ASP A 53 13.39 -7.37 0.45
CA ASP A 53 14.08 -7.59 -0.84
C ASP A 53 13.36 -6.93 -2.03
N GLU A 54 13.85 -5.77 -2.45
CA GLU A 54 13.34 -5.05 -3.63
C GLU A 54 13.47 -5.86 -4.91
N LEU A 55 14.51 -6.69 -5.03
CA LEU A 55 14.77 -7.47 -6.24
C LEU A 55 13.81 -8.65 -6.40
N ARG A 56 13.06 -9.02 -5.35
CA ARG A 56 11.99 -10.02 -5.46
C ARG A 56 10.93 -9.60 -6.48
N TYR A 57 10.65 -8.30 -6.60
CA TYR A 57 9.54 -7.77 -7.40
C TYR A 57 9.98 -7.25 -8.78
N LEU A 58 11.06 -7.83 -9.35
CA LEU A 58 11.57 -7.43 -10.67
C LEU A 58 10.65 -7.85 -11.82
N ASP A 59 9.92 -8.95 -11.66
CA ASP A 59 9.09 -9.58 -12.68
C ASP A 59 7.61 -9.70 -12.32
N HIS A 60 7.23 -9.32 -11.09
CA HIS A 60 5.84 -9.30 -10.62
C HIS A 60 5.63 -8.25 -9.52
N HIS A 61 4.38 -7.83 -9.34
CA HIS A 61 3.96 -7.02 -8.20
C HIS A 61 3.72 -7.91 -6.97
N PRO A 62 3.85 -7.37 -5.74
CA PRO A 62 3.60 -8.15 -4.54
C PRO A 62 2.22 -8.83 -4.57
N THR A 63 2.20 -10.14 -4.31
CA THR A 63 0.98 -10.95 -4.26
C THR A 63 0.37 -10.98 -2.85
N PRO A 64 -0.86 -11.50 -2.64
CA PRO A 64 -1.48 -11.49 -1.30
C PRO A 64 -0.67 -12.23 -0.23
N SER A 65 0.07 -13.28 -0.63
CA SER A 65 0.96 -14.02 0.28
C SER A 65 2.21 -13.24 0.68
N GLU A 66 2.56 -12.19 -0.06
CA GLU A 66 3.78 -11.40 0.12
C GLU A 66 3.52 -10.03 0.73
N ILE A 67 2.25 -9.68 0.94
CA ILE A 67 1.82 -8.42 1.56
C ILE A 67 1.56 -8.65 3.04
N TYR A 68 2.26 -7.89 3.88
CA TYR A 68 2.04 -7.88 5.32
C TYR A 68 0.95 -6.88 5.73
N LEU A 69 0.85 -5.75 5.03
CA LEU A 69 -0.10 -4.69 5.35
C LEU A 69 -0.42 -3.83 4.13
N ILE A 70 -1.68 -3.41 3.99
CA ILE A 70 -2.13 -2.37 3.05
C ILE A 70 -2.72 -1.22 3.87
N ILE A 71 -2.43 0.02 3.50
CA ILE A 71 -2.93 1.22 4.17
C ILE A 71 -3.47 2.19 3.12
N GLU A 72 -4.69 2.67 3.33
CA GLU A 72 -5.33 3.74 2.55
C GLU A 72 -5.59 4.95 3.46
N VAL A 73 -5.25 6.14 2.98
CA VAL A 73 -5.47 7.40 3.68
C VAL A 73 -6.71 8.07 3.11
N ALA A 74 -7.76 8.24 3.90
CA ALA A 74 -8.97 8.92 3.46
C ALA A 74 -9.04 10.37 3.98
N ASP A 75 -9.32 11.33 3.09
CA ASP A 75 -9.56 12.75 3.45
C ASP A 75 -10.87 12.95 4.24
N THR A 76 -11.81 12.01 4.10
CA THR A 76 -13.07 11.94 4.86
C THR A 76 -13.27 10.51 5.33
N THR A 77 -14.06 10.31 6.39
CA THR A 77 -14.35 8.95 6.90
C THR A 77 -14.84 8.06 5.77
N LEU A 78 -14.20 6.89 5.62
CA LEU A 78 -14.71 5.78 4.81
C LEU A 78 -16.13 5.43 5.28
N LEU A 79 -17.14 6.01 4.62
CA LEU A 79 -18.48 5.44 4.63
C LEU A 79 -18.35 4.09 3.96
N HIS A 80 -18.40 3.02 4.76
CA HIS A 80 -18.42 1.66 4.26
C HIS A 80 -19.53 1.54 3.20
N ALA A 81 -19.16 1.47 1.93
CA ALA A 81 -20.01 0.83 0.94
C ALA A 81 -20.06 -0.66 1.31
N PRO A 82 -21.23 -1.33 1.21
CA PRO A 82 -21.39 -2.71 1.62
C PRO A 82 -20.34 -3.60 0.95
N CYS A 83 -19.75 -4.46 1.77
CA CYS A 83 -18.74 -5.46 1.42
C CYS A 83 -19.14 -6.23 0.14
N SER A 84 -18.59 -5.84 -1.01
CA SER A 84 -18.73 -6.59 -2.26
C SER A 84 -17.52 -6.45 -3.20
N LEU A 85 -16.35 -6.06 -2.70
CA LEU A 85 -15.13 -5.90 -3.50
C LEU A 85 -13.94 -6.68 -2.94
N PHE A 86 -14.18 -7.93 -2.54
CA PHE A 86 -13.16 -8.98 -2.59
C PHE A 86 -13.84 -10.23 -3.16
N PRO A 87 -13.86 -10.42 -4.50
CA PRO A 87 -13.93 -11.76 -5.07
C PRO A 87 -12.61 -12.52 -4.86
#